data_AF-A0A519T9V0-F1
#
_entry.id   AF-A0A519T9V0-F1
#
_cell.length_a   1.000
_cell.length_b   1.000
_cell.length_c   1.000
_cell.angle_alpha   90.00
_cell.angle_beta   90.00
_cell.angle_gamma   90.00
#
_symmetry.space_group_name_H-M   'P 1'
#
loop_
_entity.id
_entity.type
_entity.pdbx_description
1 polymer ?
#
loop_
_entity_poly.entity_id
_entity_poly.type
_entity_poly.pdbx_seq_one_letter_code
_entity_poly.pdbx_strand_id
1 'polypeptide(L)'
;MPAEKLLILDLDETLIHASATEVRPGADFQVFHYFVYQRPGLADFLLACAQHFKLAIWSSASDDYVQAVVRQLLPPGITLEFVWGRSRCTPFTTPQLNEYGYYNLDAASSYEYAKRLKKVRRRGFSLQQTLIVDDTPAKVQHNYGNAIYIKPYLGEVADEELQHLAAYLLLLKQEENFRTVEKRHWRQPPGRF
;
A
#
# COMPACT_ATOMS: atom_id res chain seq x y z
N MET A 1 4.68 -8.30 -26.88
CA MET A 1 5.25 -7.79 -25.60
C MET A 1 4.46 -8.42 -24.47
N PRO A 2 5.08 -9.01 -23.44
CA PRO A 2 4.36 -9.40 -22.23
C PRO A 2 3.67 -8.18 -21.63
N ALA A 3 2.47 -8.37 -21.06
CA ALA A 3 1.72 -7.30 -20.42
C ALA A 3 2.54 -6.71 -19.25
N GLU A 4 2.55 -5.39 -19.14
CA GLU A 4 3.30 -4.72 -18.07
C GLU A 4 2.70 -5.03 -16.70
N LYS A 5 3.55 -5.46 -15.77
CA LYS A 5 3.17 -5.77 -14.39
C LYS A 5 3.21 -4.51 -13.56
N LEU A 6 2.11 -4.21 -12.86
CA LEU A 6 1.99 -3.03 -12.00
C LEU A 6 1.90 -3.45 -10.52
N LEU A 7 2.74 -2.86 -9.68
CA LEU A 7 2.68 -2.97 -8.23
C LEU A 7 2.32 -1.60 -7.65
N ILE A 8 1.16 -1.52 -7.00
CA ILE A 8 0.68 -0.33 -6.31
C ILE A 8 0.91 -0.52 -4.83
N LEU A 9 1.55 0.45 -4.19
CA LEU A 9 1.86 0.41 -2.77
C LEU A 9 1.09 1.51 -2.04
N ASP A 10 0.46 1.16 -0.92
CA ASP A 10 0.09 2.16 0.08
C ASP A 10 1.34 2.79 0.71
N LEU A 11 1.17 3.89 1.44
CA LEU A 11 2.25 4.67 2.01
C LEU A 11 2.30 4.52 3.54
N ASP A 12 1.36 5.17 4.24
CA ASP A 12 1.27 5.16 5.70
C ASP A 12 0.93 3.75 6.20
N GLU A 13 1.58 3.33 7.29
CA GLU A 13 1.53 1.98 7.89
C GLU A 13 1.94 0.84 6.93
N THR A 14 2.34 1.13 5.69
CA THR A 14 2.78 0.14 4.71
C THR A 14 4.27 0.28 4.38
N LEU A 15 4.72 1.44 3.89
CA LEU A 15 6.12 1.73 3.58
C LEU A 15 6.79 2.62 4.64
N ILE A 16 5.99 3.42 5.33
CA ILE A 16 6.45 4.35 6.36
C ILE A 16 5.49 4.32 7.55
N HIS A 17 5.93 4.89 8.67
CA HIS A 17 5.06 5.29 9.75
C HIS A 17 5.26 6.79 10.00
N ALA A 18 4.18 7.57 9.99
CA ALA A 18 4.22 9.00 10.23
C ALA A 18 3.43 9.34 11.50
N SER A 19 4.07 10.05 12.43
CA SER A 19 3.48 10.36 13.73
C SER A 19 3.69 11.82 14.10
N ALA A 20 2.68 12.44 14.71
CA ALA A 20 2.77 13.82 15.21
C ALA A 20 3.71 13.96 16.43
N THR A 21 4.02 12.83 17.08
CA THR A 21 4.97 12.73 18.18
C THR A 21 6.09 11.75 17.81
N GLU A 22 7.29 11.95 18.36
CA GLU A 22 8.35 10.96 18.18
C GLU A 22 7.94 9.61 18.79
N VAL A 23 8.01 8.56 17.97
CA VAL A 23 7.76 7.17 18.39
C VAL A 23 9.05 6.55 18.94
N ARG A 24 10.18 6.96 18.38
CA ARG A 24 11.53 6.62 18.84
C ARG A 24 12.51 7.71 18.39
N PRO A 25 13.68 7.84 19.04
CA PRO A 25 14.74 8.72 18.55
C PRO A 25 15.15 8.35 17.12
N GLY A 26 15.47 9.36 16.31
CA GLY A 26 15.98 9.17 14.95
C GLY A 26 14.89 8.90 13.92
N ALA A 27 13.95 9.83 13.78
CA ALA A 27 13.10 9.88 12.58
C ALA A 27 13.97 10.06 11.34
N ASP A 28 13.63 9.36 10.25
CA ASP A 28 14.39 9.41 9.00
C ASP A 28 14.29 10.78 8.34
N PHE A 29 13.10 11.40 8.41
CA PHE A 29 12.87 12.79 8.00
C PHE A 29 11.57 13.33 8.62
N GLN A 30 11.31 14.62 8.39
CA GLN A 30 10.06 15.27 8.77
C GLN A 30 9.31 15.78 7.53
N VAL A 31 7.98 15.66 7.56
CA VAL A 31 7.07 16.26 6.58
C VAL A 31 5.97 16.98 7.36
N PHE A 32 5.82 18.28 7.11
CA PHE A 32 4.95 19.14 7.92
C PHE A 32 5.28 19.03 9.41
N HIS A 33 4.34 18.58 10.23
CA HIS A 33 4.51 18.36 11.67
C HIS A 33 4.66 16.88 12.04
N TYR A 34 4.85 16.00 11.05
CA TYR A 34 4.99 14.56 11.27
C TYR A 34 6.46 14.14 11.22
N PHE A 35 6.85 13.33 12.21
CA PHE A 35 8.07 12.53 12.23
C PHE A 35 7.83 11.27 11.40
N VAL A 36 8.63 11.08 10.36
CA VAL A 36 8.47 9.95 9.43
C VAL A 36 9.58 8.94 9.66
N TYR A 37 9.17 7.69 9.80
CA TYR A 37 10.03 6.53 9.93
C TYR A 37 9.85 5.64 8.71
N GLN A 38 10.94 5.35 8.00
CA GLN A 38 10.94 4.39 6.91
C GLN A 38 10.85 2.98 7.47
N ARG A 39 10.04 2.14 6.83
CA ARG A 39 9.98 0.72 7.18
C ARG A 39 11.32 0.07 6.83
N PRO A 40 11.90 -0.78 7.71
CA PRO A 40 13.21 -1.37 7.45
C PRO A 40 13.26 -2.12 6.11
N GLY A 41 14.36 -1.95 5.38
CA GLY A 41 14.57 -2.56 4.07
C GLY A 41 13.86 -1.88 2.89
N LEU A 42 13.25 -0.70 3.08
CA LEU A 42 12.44 -0.04 2.04
C LEU A 42 13.19 0.24 0.74
N ALA A 43 14.41 0.77 0.79
CA ALA A 43 15.18 1.09 -0.41
C ALA A 43 15.46 -0.18 -1.25
N ASP A 44 15.91 -1.25 -0.60
CA ASP A 44 16.18 -2.54 -1.25
C ASP A 44 14.89 -3.17 -1.79
N PHE A 45 13.79 -3.08 -1.06
CA PHE A 45 12.47 -3.53 -1.49
C PHE A 45 12.03 -2.84 -2.79
N LEU A 46 12.11 -1.50 -2.84
CA LEU A 46 11.71 -0.73 -4.02
C LEU A 46 12.61 -1.05 -5.22
N LEU A 47 13.94 -1.12 -5.02
CA LEU A 47 14.89 -1.48 -6.07
C LEU A 47 14.65 -2.88 -6.63
N ALA A 48 14.42 -3.88 -5.76
CA ALA A 48 14.13 -5.25 -6.17
C ALA A 48 12.81 -5.35 -6.95
N CYS A 49 11.76 -4.65 -6.50
CA CYS A 49 10.48 -4.66 -7.19
C CYS A 49 10.54 -3.94 -8.54
N ALA A 50 11.28 -2.82 -8.64
CA ALA A 50 11.41 -2.04 -9.88
C ALA A 50 12.03 -2.83 -11.05
N GLN A 51 12.78 -3.91 -10.77
CA GLN A 51 13.33 -4.78 -11.82
C GLN A 51 12.27 -5.63 -12.54
N HIS A 52 11.09 -5.80 -11.94
CA HIS A 52 10.06 -6.73 -12.41
C HIS A 52 8.67 -6.12 -12.52
N PHE A 53 8.43 -5.01 -11.84
CA PHE A 53 7.16 -4.31 -11.78
C PHE A 53 7.36 -2.84 -12.07
N LYS A 54 6.42 -2.26 -12.82
CA LYS A 54 6.15 -0.84 -12.74
C LYS A 54 5.63 -0.52 -11.35
N LEU A 55 6.15 0.53 -10.73
CA LEU A 55 5.78 0.92 -9.38
C LEU A 55 4.84 2.11 -9.39
N ALA A 56 3.91 2.14 -8.43
CA ALA A 56 3.03 3.28 -8.20
C ALA A 56 2.69 3.42 -6.72
N ILE A 57 2.39 4.64 -6.30
CA ILE A 57 1.93 4.95 -4.93
C ILE A 57 0.45 5.32 -4.97
N TRP A 58 -0.33 4.77 -4.04
CA TRP A 58 -1.72 5.17 -3.83
C TRP A 58 -2.07 5.16 -2.34
N SER A 59 -2.15 6.34 -1.73
CA SER A 59 -2.51 6.55 -0.31
C SER A 59 -3.85 7.27 -0.16
N SER A 60 -4.52 7.04 0.98
CA SER A 60 -5.72 7.77 1.41
C SER A 60 -5.42 9.11 2.10
N ALA A 61 -4.15 9.43 2.34
CA ALA A 61 -3.72 10.72 2.85
C ALA A 61 -3.84 11.83 1.77
N SER A 62 -3.76 13.10 2.20
CA SER A 62 -3.95 14.23 1.29
C SER A 62 -2.87 14.25 0.19
N ASP A 63 -3.24 14.73 -1.00
CA ASP A 63 -2.38 14.69 -2.17
C ASP A 63 -1.05 15.44 -1.96
N ASP A 64 -1.06 16.57 -1.26
CA ASP A 64 0.13 17.36 -0.92
C ASP A 64 1.08 16.60 0.03
N TYR A 65 0.54 15.94 1.05
CA TYR A 65 1.30 15.08 1.96
C TYR A 65 1.94 13.91 1.23
N VAL A 66 1.16 13.18 0.43
CA VAL A 66 1.67 12.03 -0.33
C VAL A 66 2.81 12.45 -1.25
N GLN A 67 2.67 13.58 -1.95
CA GLN A 67 3.74 14.10 -2.80
C GLN A 67 4.98 14.51 -2.01
N ALA A 68 4.81 15.14 -0.83
CA ALA A 68 5.92 15.56 0.01
C ALA A 68 6.73 14.37 0.56
N VAL A 69 6.05 13.31 1.02
CA VAL A 69 6.70 12.10 1.50
C VAL A 69 7.41 11.37 0.36
N VAL A 70 6.74 11.13 -0.77
CA VAL A 70 7.31 10.36 -1.89
C VAL A 70 8.59 11.00 -2.45
N ARG A 71 8.68 12.34 -2.45
CA ARG A 71 9.90 13.05 -2.87
C ARG A 71 11.13 12.74 -1.99
N GLN A 72 10.92 12.47 -0.71
CA GLN A 72 12.00 12.12 0.22
C GLN A 72 12.25 10.60 0.25
N LEU A 73 11.23 9.81 -0.05
CA LEU A 73 11.25 8.36 0.09
C LEU A 73 11.92 7.63 -1.08
N LEU A 74 11.80 8.16 -2.30
CA LEU A 74 12.22 7.44 -3.51
C LEU A 74 13.74 7.46 -3.69
N PRO A 75 14.39 6.27 -3.79
CA PRO A 75 15.78 6.19 -4.21
C PRO A 75 16.00 6.76 -5.61
N PRO A 76 17.20 7.30 -5.90
CA PRO A 76 17.57 7.69 -7.26
C PRO A 76 17.41 6.53 -8.25
N GLY A 77 16.89 6.81 -9.44
CA GLY A 77 16.72 5.83 -10.52
C GLY A 77 15.37 5.09 -10.51
N ILE A 78 14.54 5.25 -9.49
CA ILE A 78 13.18 4.70 -9.49
C ILE A 78 12.20 5.74 -10.05
N THR A 79 11.45 5.34 -11.08
CA THR A 79 10.35 6.14 -11.65
C THR A 79 9.02 5.50 -11.32
N LEU A 80 8.08 6.28 -10.78
CA LEU A 80 6.72 5.83 -10.50
C LEU A 80 5.78 6.13 -11.67
N GLU A 81 4.90 5.19 -12.01
CA GLU A 81 3.86 5.37 -13.03
C GLU A 81 2.82 6.42 -12.62
N PHE A 82 2.53 6.49 -11.33
CA PHE A 82 1.73 7.54 -10.72
C PHE A 82 1.93 7.59 -9.21
N VAL A 83 1.62 8.76 -8.66
CA VAL A 83 1.52 9.02 -7.22
C VAL A 83 0.13 9.60 -6.97
N TRP A 84 -0.71 8.85 -6.28
CA TRP A 84 -2.11 9.20 -6.02
C TRP A 84 -2.36 9.37 -4.52
N GLY A 85 -2.91 10.53 -4.14
CA GLY A 85 -3.47 10.75 -2.81
C GLY A 85 -4.98 10.57 -2.79
N ARG A 86 -5.59 11.08 -1.71
CA ARG A 86 -7.01 11.00 -1.39
C ARG A 86 -7.93 11.44 -2.53
N SER A 87 -7.56 12.45 -3.32
CA SER A 87 -8.37 12.90 -4.46
C SER A 87 -8.70 11.79 -5.46
N ARG A 88 -7.87 10.74 -5.50
CA ARG A 88 -8.04 9.57 -6.35
C ARG A 88 -8.72 8.40 -5.65
N CYS A 89 -9.09 8.49 -4.39
CA CYS A 89 -9.90 7.49 -3.70
C CYS A 89 -11.41 7.67 -3.97
N THR A 90 -12.22 6.77 -3.43
CA THR A 90 -13.69 6.87 -3.43
C THR A 90 -14.16 6.81 -1.98
N PRO A 91 -14.81 7.86 -1.45
CA PRO A 91 -15.25 7.86 -0.06
C PRO A 91 -16.30 6.76 0.17
N PHE A 92 -16.27 6.16 1.36
CA PHE A 92 -17.28 5.25 1.85
C PHE A 92 -17.39 5.37 3.37
N THR A 93 -18.53 5.00 3.93
CA THR A 93 -18.78 5.03 5.37
C THR A 93 -18.56 3.64 5.96
N THR A 94 -17.80 3.55 7.04
CA THR A 94 -17.76 2.35 7.88
C THR A 94 -18.71 2.51 9.06
N PRO A 95 -19.62 1.56 9.32
CA PRO A 95 -20.41 1.57 10.55
C PRO A 95 -19.47 1.47 11.75
N GLN A 96 -19.52 2.43 12.66
CA GLN A 96 -18.84 2.32 13.95
C GLN A 96 -19.82 1.74 14.98
N LEU A 97 -19.37 0.76 15.74
CA LEU A 97 -20.10 0.27 16.90
C LEU A 97 -19.66 1.07 18.12
N ASN A 98 -20.60 1.43 18.99
CA ASN A 98 -20.27 1.94 20.31
C ASN A 98 -19.85 0.81 21.26
N GLU A 99 -19.43 1.16 22.47
CA GLU A 99 -18.98 0.21 23.51
C GLU A 99 -20.04 -0.85 23.89
N TYR A 100 -21.31 -0.59 23.56
CA TYR A 100 -22.44 -1.47 23.82
C TYR A 100 -22.87 -2.29 22.58
N GLY A 101 -22.14 -2.20 21.46
CA GLY A 101 -22.42 -2.93 20.24
C GLY A 101 -23.56 -2.37 19.38
N TYR A 102 -24.01 -1.14 19.63
CA TYR A 102 -24.97 -0.46 18.76
C TYR A 102 -24.26 0.36 17.69
N TYR A 103 -24.86 0.46 16.50
CA TYR A 103 -24.38 1.35 15.46
C TYR A 103 -24.44 2.81 15.95
N ASN A 104 -23.31 3.52 15.89
CA ASN A 104 -23.29 4.96 16.04
C ASN A 104 -24.00 5.57 14.82
N LEU A 105 -25.25 6.00 15.04
CA LEU A 105 -26.08 6.72 14.07
C LEU A 105 -25.74 8.21 14.00
N ASP A 106 -24.88 8.69 14.90
CA ASP A 106 -24.34 10.05 14.84
C ASP A 106 -23.51 10.19 13.57
N ALA A 107 -23.80 11.24 12.79
CA ALA A 107 -23.30 11.52 11.45
C ALA A 107 -21.77 11.67 11.30
N ALA A 108 -21.01 11.38 12.35
CA ALA A 108 -19.56 11.21 12.32
C ALA A 108 -19.16 9.76 11.97
N SER A 109 -19.90 9.12 11.05
CA SER A 109 -19.41 7.90 10.40
C SER A 109 -17.99 8.19 9.89
N SER A 110 -16.99 7.41 10.32
CA SER A 110 -15.64 7.59 9.80
C SER A 110 -15.68 7.39 8.29
N TYR A 111 -15.50 8.48 7.55
CA TYR A 111 -15.34 8.42 6.12
C TYR A 111 -13.98 7.79 5.83
N GLU A 112 -14.03 6.62 5.24
CA GLU A 112 -12.86 5.92 4.73
C GLU A 112 -12.75 6.11 3.22
N TYR A 113 -11.57 5.82 2.68
CA TYR A 113 -11.23 6.14 1.30
C TYR A 113 -10.80 4.89 0.53
N ALA A 114 -11.69 4.36 -0.30
CA ALA A 114 -11.44 3.14 -1.06
C ALA A 114 -10.58 3.38 -2.31
N LYS A 115 -9.60 2.51 -2.54
CA LYS A 115 -8.68 2.52 -3.68
C LYS A 115 -9.17 1.57 -4.76
N ARG A 116 -10.10 2.02 -5.61
CA ARG A 116 -10.78 1.15 -6.59
C ARG A 116 -9.96 0.97 -7.88
N LEU A 117 -9.44 -0.24 -8.14
CA LEU A 117 -8.63 -0.54 -9.34
C LEU A 117 -9.33 -0.30 -10.68
N LYS A 118 -10.65 -0.08 -10.71
CA LYS A 118 -11.36 0.43 -11.90
C LYS A 118 -10.70 1.70 -12.47
N LYS A 119 -10.13 2.57 -11.62
CA LYS A 119 -9.42 3.80 -12.05
C LYS A 119 -8.08 3.47 -12.73
N VAL A 120 -7.39 2.44 -12.25
CA VAL A 120 -6.13 1.94 -12.82
C VAL A 120 -6.37 1.24 -14.15
N ARG A 121 -7.41 0.41 -14.24
CA ARG A 121 -7.83 -0.22 -15.50
C ARG A 121 -8.14 0.79 -16.60
N ARG A 122 -8.75 1.92 -16.25
CA ARG A 122 -9.02 3.03 -17.20
C ARG A 122 -7.74 3.70 -17.72
N ARG A 123 -6.59 3.51 -17.07
CA ARG A 123 -5.28 3.95 -17.55
C ARG A 123 -4.57 2.94 -18.45
N GLY A 124 -5.22 1.81 -18.77
CA GLY A 124 -4.67 0.78 -19.66
C GLY A 124 -3.99 -0.40 -18.97
N PHE A 125 -3.85 -0.38 -17.64
CA PHE A 125 -3.29 -1.52 -16.91
C PHE A 125 -4.27 -2.68 -16.81
N SER A 126 -3.79 -3.89 -17.11
CA SER A 126 -4.57 -5.11 -16.94
C SER A 126 -4.69 -5.48 -15.47
N LEU A 127 -5.91 -5.75 -15.01
CA LEU A 127 -6.13 -6.26 -13.66
C LEU A 127 -5.56 -7.67 -13.46
N GLN A 128 -5.29 -8.43 -14.52
CA GLN A 128 -4.62 -9.73 -14.39
C GLN A 128 -3.14 -9.57 -13.99
N GLN A 129 -2.55 -8.41 -14.27
CA GLN A 129 -1.14 -8.11 -14.06
C GLN A 129 -0.93 -6.91 -13.11
N THR A 130 -1.91 -6.63 -12.24
CA THR A 130 -1.83 -5.55 -11.24
C THR A 130 -1.90 -6.14 -9.83
N LEU A 131 -1.04 -5.69 -8.92
CA LEU A 131 -1.14 -5.95 -7.48
C LEU A 131 -1.32 -4.64 -6.74
N ILE A 132 -2.00 -4.69 -5.60
CA ILE A 132 -2.09 -3.58 -4.65
C ILE A 132 -1.77 -4.09 -3.24
N VAL A 133 -0.82 -3.43 -2.56
CA VAL A 133 -0.41 -3.76 -1.19
C VAL A 133 -0.93 -2.66 -0.28
N ASP A 134 -1.65 -3.04 0.77
CA ASP A 134 -2.31 -2.12 1.71
C ASP A 134 -2.45 -2.82 3.06
N ASP A 135 -2.17 -2.11 4.15
CA ASP A 135 -2.32 -2.61 5.52
C ASP A 135 -3.79 -2.63 5.98
N THR A 136 -4.68 -1.87 5.31
CA THR A 136 -6.07 -1.68 5.70
C THR A 136 -7.02 -2.39 4.72
N PRO A 137 -7.50 -3.62 5.02
CA PRO A 137 -8.34 -4.39 4.10
C PRO A 137 -9.58 -3.66 3.57
N ALA A 138 -10.21 -2.82 4.40
CA ALA A 138 -11.40 -2.04 4.02
C ALA A 138 -11.13 -1.06 2.86
N LYS A 139 -9.92 -0.48 2.76
CA LYS A 139 -9.54 0.46 1.68
C LYS A 139 -9.42 -0.24 0.33
N VAL A 140 -9.07 -1.52 0.31
CA VAL A 140 -8.86 -2.33 -0.91
C VAL A 140 -9.88 -3.45 -1.10
N GLN A 141 -10.95 -3.49 -0.31
CA GLN A 141 -11.99 -4.53 -0.32
C GLN A 141 -12.63 -4.80 -1.70
N HIS A 142 -12.54 -3.86 -2.64
CA HIS A 142 -13.10 -4.00 -4.00
C HIS A 142 -12.12 -4.65 -4.99
N ASN A 143 -10.92 -5.02 -4.55
CA ASN A 143 -9.81 -5.45 -5.39
C ASN A 143 -9.50 -6.95 -5.20
N TYR A 144 -10.53 -7.78 -5.07
CA TYR A 144 -10.38 -9.22 -4.89
C TYR A 144 -9.48 -9.85 -5.96
N GLY A 145 -8.57 -10.70 -5.50
CA GLY A 145 -7.52 -11.33 -6.32
C GLY A 145 -6.30 -10.43 -6.58
N ASN A 146 -6.39 -9.11 -6.41
CA ASN A 146 -5.26 -8.19 -6.63
C ASN A 146 -4.61 -7.73 -5.32
N ALA A 147 -5.35 -7.70 -4.21
CA ALA A 147 -4.88 -7.19 -2.95
C ALA A 147 -3.93 -8.16 -2.22
N ILE A 148 -2.87 -7.62 -1.63
CA ILE A 148 -2.02 -8.26 -0.61
C ILE A 148 -2.17 -7.44 0.67
N TYR A 149 -2.57 -8.08 1.76
CA TYR A 149 -2.74 -7.44 3.06
C TYR A 149 -1.43 -7.56 3.84
N ILE A 150 -0.70 -6.45 3.96
CA ILE A 150 0.55 -6.40 4.71
C ILE A 150 0.27 -6.11 6.18
N LYS A 151 1.15 -6.55 7.09
CA LYS A 151 1.09 -6.12 8.49
C LYS A 151 1.35 -4.60 8.58
N PRO A 152 0.58 -3.83 9.37
CA PRO A 152 0.87 -2.42 9.59
C PRO A 152 2.24 -2.23 10.23
N TYR A 153 2.93 -1.17 9.83
CA TYR A 153 4.21 -0.72 10.38
C TYR A 153 3.99 0.47 11.31
N LEU A 154 4.45 0.37 12.55
CA LEU A 154 4.24 1.38 13.59
C LEU A 154 5.57 1.95 14.12
N GLY A 155 6.66 1.79 13.36
CA GLY A 155 7.98 2.29 13.74
C GLY A 155 8.88 1.26 14.43
N GLU A 156 8.60 -0.04 14.32
CA GLU A 156 9.43 -1.08 14.90
C GLU A 156 10.75 -1.27 14.13
N VAL A 157 11.89 -1.14 14.80
CA VAL A 157 13.21 -1.25 14.14
C VAL A 157 13.56 -2.66 13.66
N ALA A 158 12.92 -3.68 14.24
CA ALA A 158 13.12 -5.09 13.91
C ALA A 158 12.04 -5.64 12.96
N ASP A 159 11.25 -4.78 12.32
CA ASP A 159 10.29 -5.21 11.30
C ASP A 159 11.04 -5.73 10.06
N GLU A 160 10.64 -6.91 9.57
CA GLU A 160 11.23 -7.55 8.38
C GLU A 160 10.20 -7.69 7.24
N GLU A 161 9.03 -7.06 7.35
CA GLU A 161 7.88 -7.36 6.49
C GLU A 161 8.12 -7.06 5.02
N LEU A 162 8.85 -5.98 4.69
CA LEU A 162 9.19 -5.67 3.31
C LEU A 162 10.13 -6.70 2.69
N GLN A 163 11.04 -7.29 3.47
CA GLN A 163 11.93 -8.35 2.98
C GLN A 163 11.12 -9.59 2.58
N HIS A 164 10.18 -10.00 3.43
CA HIS A 164 9.30 -11.12 3.11
C HIS A 164 8.37 -10.83 1.94
N LEU A 165 7.84 -9.61 1.86
CA LEU A 165 6.99 -9.18 0.76
C LEU A 165 7.77 -9.17 -0.56
N ALA A 166 9.01 -8.68 -0.57
CA ALA A 166 9.89 -8.74 -1.75
C ALA A 166 10.02 -10.19 -2.25
N ALA A 167 10.38 -11.11 -1.35
CA ALA A 167 10.55 -12.52 -1.69
C ALA A 167 9.26 -13.10 -2.29
N TYR A 168 8.10 -12.81 -1.70
CA TYR A 168 6.81 -13.25 -2.22
C TYR A 168 6.48 -12.68 -3.61
N LEU A 169 6.66 -11.37 -3.81
CA LEU A 169 6.43 -10.71 -5.11
C LEU A 169 7.32 -11.27 -6.21
N LEU A 170 8.56 -11.64 -5.88
CA LEU A 170 9.49 -12.28 -6.81
C LEU A 170 9.04 -13.69 -7.24
N LEU A 171 8.31 -14.43 -6.39
CA LEU A 171 7.68 -15.69 -6.78
C LEU A 171 6.53 -15.46 -7.76
N LEU A 172 5.77 -14.37 -7.58
CA LEU A 172 4.64 -14.05 -8.45
C LEU A 172 5.06 -13.51 -9.82
N LYS A 173 6.31 -13.08 -10.03
CA LYS A 173 6.72 -12.36 -11.25
C LYS A 173 6.54 -13.13 -12.56
N GLN A 174 6.37 -14.46 -12.50
CA GLN A 174 6.14 -15.31 -13.68
C GLN A 174 4.66 -15.61 -13.92
N GLU A 175 3.77 -15.28 -12.98
CA GLU A 175 2.34 -15.55 -13.09
C GLU A 175 1.68 -14.65 -14.16
N GLU A 176 0.92 -15.27 -15.06
CA GLU A 176 0.18 -14.58 -16.13
C GLU A 176 -1.10 -13.91 -15.64
N ASN A 177 -1.63 -14.36 -14.51
CA ASN A 177 -2.79 -13.77 -13.89
C ASN A 177 -2.67 -13.82 -12.37
N PHE A 178 -2.27 -12.71 -11.77
CA PHE A 178 -2.17 -12.61 -10.31
C PHE A 178 -3.49 -12.90 -9.62
N ARG A 179 -4.65 -12.66 -10.26
CA ARG A 179 -5.96 -12.82 -9.62
C ARG A 179 -6.31 -14.26 -9.24
N THR A 180 -5.63 -15.25 -9.80
CA THR A 180 -5.86 -16.67 -9.51
C THR A 180 -5.03 -17.20 -8.33
N VAL A 181 -4.08 -16.41 -7.83
CA VAL A 181 -3.20 -16.80 -6.73
C VAL A 181 -3.84 -16.47 -5.37
N GLU A 182 -3.81 -17.41 -4.42
CA GLU A 182 -4.21 -17.14 -3.04
C GLU A 182 -3.16 -16.27 -2.32
N LYS A 183 -3.60 -15.17 -1.70
CA LYS A 183 -2.74 -14.15 -1.07
C LYS A 183 -3.05 -13.92 0.41
N ARG A 184 -4.12 -14.51 0.97
CA ARG A 184 -4.46 -14.38 2.39
C ARG A 184 -3.36 -14.89 3.31
N HIS A 185 -2.59 -15.88 2.85
CA HIS A 185 -1.45 -16.46 3.54
C HIS A 185 -0.15 -16.25 2.77
N TRP A 186 0.07 -15.06 2.20
CA TRP A 186 1.25 -14.73 1.36
C TRP A 186 2.60 -14.95 2.06
N ARG A 187 2.61 -15.11 3.38
CA ARG A 187 3.76 -15.54 4.19
C ARG A 187 4.21 -16.99 3.92
N GLN A 188 3.37 -17.78 3.28
CA GLN A 188 3.65 -19.12 2.80
C GLN A 188 3.85 -19.08 1.27
N PRO A 189 4.49 -20.10 0.68
CA PRO A 189 4.59 -20.22 -0.77
C PRO A 189 3.20 -20.09 -1.44
N PRO A 190 3.11 -19.44 -2.61
CA PRO A 190 1.82 -19.17 -3.26
C PRO A 190 1.08 -20.49 -3.59
N GLY A 191 -0.10 -20.65 -2.98
CA GLY A 191 -1.05 -21.71 -3.33
C GLY A 191 -1.95 -21.31 -4.50
N ARG A 192 -2.39 -22.30 -5.27
CA ARG A 192 -3.38 -22.13 -6.34
C ARG A 192 -4.74 -22.67 -5.88
N PHE A 193 -5.80 -22.01 -6.33
CA PHE A 193 -7.17 -22.55 -6.27
C PHE A 193 -7.42 -23.50 -7.43
#